data_AF-A0A918B3T3-F1
#
_entry.id   AF-A0A918B3T3-F1
#
_cell.length_a   1.000
_cell.length_b   1.000
_cell.length_c   1.000
_cell.angle_alpha   90.00
_cell.angle_beta   90.00
_cell.angle_gamma   90.00
#
_symmetry.space_group_name_H-M   'P 1'
#
loop_
_entity.id
_entity.type
_entity.pdbx_description
1 polymer ?
#
loop_
_entity_poly.entity_id
_entity_poly.type
_entity_poly.pdbx_seq_one_letter_code
_entity_poly.pdbx_strand_id
1 'polypeptide(L)'
;MSGGVRYTRERLAQAAEQCADLDEVIAFLGARPCGKLRAYLVGRFARFGIDISHLAPCDGPARPTPGELREAVAKSVSLAEALRRLGRPDSGTQRRKFRQWVAEDGLSTAHFLGQAHRRGKPGATPVRRAEEILVKHGGERRTRTLLLRRALHEVGVPEVCAGCGVGPEWRGKPMTLEVDHVNGDWSDDRRENLRLLCPNCHAVTGTWCRGGRPRGGVRRPPPGRGAGPVK
;
A
#
# COMPACT_ATOMS: atom_id res chain seq x y z
N MET A 1 20.44 -22.97 -29.62
CA MET A 1 21.31 -21.77 -29.55
C MET A 1 20.49 -20.57 -30.01
N SER A 2 19.88 -19.84 -29.07
CA SER A 2 19.03 -18.70 -29.40
C SER A 2 19.93 -17.51 -29.78
N GLY A 3 20.13 -17.30 -31.07
CA GLY A 3 20.91 -16.17 -31.59
C GLY A 3 20.25 -14.85 -31.19
N GLY A 4 20.83 -14.16 -30.22
CA GLY A 4 20.37 -12.82 -29.84
C GLY A 4 20.46 -11.87 -31.02
N VAL A 5 19.45 -11.03 -31.19
CA VAL A 5 19.40 -10.01 -32.24
C VAL A 5 20.64 -9.11 -32.13
N ARG A 6 21.47 -9.09 -33.16
CA ARG A 6 22.69 -8.27 -33.21
C ARG A 6 22.37 -6.91 -33.82
N TYR A 7 22.38 -5.88 -32.97
CA TYR A 7 22.17 -4.47 -33.36
C TYR A 7 23.50 -3.84 -33.79
N THR A 8 24.01 -4.23 -34.97
CA THR A 8 25.21 -3.62 -35.59
C THR A 8 24.83 -2.32 -36.32
N ARG A 9 25.83 -1.48 -36.60
CA ARG A 9 25.62 -0.18 -37.26
C ARG A 9 25.03 -0.36 -38.66
N GLU A 10 25.55 -1.31 -39.42
CA GLU A 10 25.16 -1.58 -40.81
C GLU A 10 23.70 -2.04 -40.88
N ARG A 11 23.30 -2.91 -39.95
CA ARG A 11 21.95 -3.46 -39.89
C ARG A 11 20.93 -2.41 -39.44
N LEU A 12 21.33 -1.48 -38.57
CA LEU A 12 20.49 -0.36 -38.17
C LEU A 12 20.38 0.68 -39.29
N ALA A 13 21.46 0.99 -40.01
CA ALA A 13 21.41 1.89 -41.16
C ALA A 13 20.47 1.37 -42.25
N GLN A 14 20.56 0.08 -42.56
CA GLN A 14 19.64 -0.58 -43.49
C GLN A 14 18.18 -0.52 -43.02
N ALA A 15 17.93 -0.71 -41.71
CA ALA A 15 16.60 -0.60 -41.15
C ALA A 15 16.06 0.84 -41.20
N ALA A 16 16.91 1.86 -41.03
CA ALA A 16 16.50 3.25 -41.16
C ALA A 16 16.12 3.62 -42.60
N GLU A 17 16.78 3.06 -43.61
CA GLU A 17 16.45 3.31 -45.02
C GLU A 17 15.19 2.59 -45.49
N GLN A 18 14.91 1.39 -44.96
CA GLN A 18 13.85 0.52 -45.45
C GLN A 18 12.53 0.61 -44.67
N CYS A 19 12.53 1.28 -43.52
CA CYS A 19 11.36 1.37 -42.65
C CYS A 19 10.87 2.82 -42.56
N ALA A 20 9.56 2.97 -42.40
CA ALA A 20 8.89 4.26 -42.18
C ALA A 20 8.57 4.52 -40.70
N ASP A 21 8.57 3.47 -39.87
CA ASP A 21 8.32 3.59 -38.44
C ASP A 21 9.21 2.65 -37.59
N LEU A 22 9.24 2.89 -36.28
CA LEU A 22 10.04 2.09 -35.34
C LEU A 22 9.49 0.66 -35.10
N ASP A 23 8.22 0.38 -35.41
CA ASP A 23 7.66 -0.98 -35.35
C ASP A 23 8.11 -1.84 -36.52
N GLU A 24 8.15 -1.28 -37.72
CA GLU A 24 8.74 -1.89 -38.91
C GLU A 24 10.22 -2.18 -38.68
N VAL A 25 10.97 -1.26 -38.06
CA VAL A 25 12.36 -1.51 -37.66
C VAL A 25 12.45 -2.69 -36.69
N ILE A 26 11.56 -2.79 -35.70
CA ILE A 26 11.54 -3.92 -34.74
C ILE A 26 11.24 -5.23 -35.45
N ALA A 27 10.29 -5.24 -36.40
CA ALA A 27 9.94 -6.39 -37.22
C ALA A 27 11.12 -6.80 -38.12
N PHE A 28 11.77 -5.85 -38.79
CA PHE A 28 12.93 -6.04 -39.65
C PHE A 28 14.13 -6.63 -38.89
N LEU A 29 14.34 -6.18 -37.65
CA LEU A 29 15.38 -6.71 -36.78
C LEU A 29 15.04 -8.09 -36.18
N GLY A 30 13.81 -8.59 -36.38
CA GLY A 30 13.34 -9.86 -35.83
C GLY A 30 13.24 -9.84 -34.30
N ALA A 31 13.09 -8.65 -33.71
CA ALA A 31 12.99 -8.47 -32.27
C ALA A 31 11.52 -8.54 -31.83
N ARG A 32 11.27 -9.07 -30.62
CA ARG A 32 9.93 -9.01 -30.03
C ARG A 32 9.64 -7.58 -29.58
N PRO A 33 8.46 -7.00 -29.89
CA PRO A 33 8.07 -5.70 -29.40
C PRO A 33 8.12 -5.68 -27.86
N CYS A 34 8.89 -4.75 -27.30
CA CYS A 34 8.94 -4.55 -25.85
C CYS A 34 8.95 -3.04 -25.56
N GLY A 35 8.33 -2.63 -24.45
CA GLY A 35 8.13 -1.21 -24.14
C GLY A 35 9.41 -0.39 -23.99
N LYS A 36 10.56 -1.05 -23.78
CA LYS A 36 11.88 -0.40 -23.67
C LYS A 36 12.68 -0.44 -24.98
N LEU A 37 12.28 -1.28 -25.95
CA LEU A 37 13.06 -1.51 -27.18
C LEU A 37 13.10 -0.27 -28.07
N ARG A 38 11.99 0.46 -28.19
CA ARG A 38 11.93 1.69 -28.98
C ARG A 38 12.92 2.74 -28.47
N ALA A 39 12.89 3.01 -27.16
CA ALA A 39 13.81 3.96 -26.53
C ALA A 39 15.28 3.51 -26.66
N TYR A 40 15.53 2.21 -26.54
CA TYR A 40 16.85 1.64 -26.76
C TYR A 40 17.34 1.80 -28.20
N LEU A 41 16.48 1.57 -29.20
CA LEU A 41 16.79 1.76 -30.62
C LEU A 41 17.06 3.22 -30.93
N VAL A 42 16.22 4.16 -30.48
CA VAL A 42 16.44 5.61 -30.66
C VAL A 42 17.80 6.04 -30.11
N GLY A 43 18.14 5.62 -28.88
CA GLY A 43 19.46 5.91 -28.30
C GLY A 43 20.62 5.27 -29.07
N ARG A 44 20.38 4.12 -29.71
CA ARG A 44 21.40 3.40 -30.49
C ARG A 44 21.60 3.99 -31.88
N PHE A 45 20.54 4.45 -32.55
CA PHE A 45 20.61 5.25 -33.78
C PHE A 45 21.41 6.53 -33.57
N ALA A 46 21.10 7.27 -32.48
CA ALA A 46 21.84 8.47 -32.10
C ALA A 46 23.34 8.20 -31.86
N ARG A 47 23.68 7.09 -31.18
CA ARG A 47 25.07 6.68 -30.95
C ARG A 47 25.84 6.38 -32.23
N PHE A 48 25.16 5.91 -33.27
CA PHE A 48 25.76 5.60 -34.57
C PHE A 48 25.68 6.75 -35.58
N GLY A 49 25.07 7.88 -35.20
CA GLY A 49 24.91 9.05 -36.07
C GLY A 49 23.99 8.82 -37.26
N ILE A 50 23.02 7.91 -37.13
CA ILE A 50 22.05 7.62 -38.19
C ILE A 50 20.84 8.53 -37.97
N ASP A 51 20.47 9.29 -39.01
CA ASP A 51 19.27 10.12 -38.97
C ASP A 51 18.01 9.24 -39.05
N ILE A 52 17.10 9.46 -38.12
CA ILE A 52 15.83 8.74 -37.99
C ILE A 52 14.66 9.71 -37.86
N SER A 53 14.84 10.97 -38.29
CA SER A 53 13.81 12.01 -38.20
C SER A 53 12.55 11.68 -38.99
N HIS A 54 12.68 10.85 -40.04
CA HIS A 54 11.54 10.34 -40.83
C HIS A 54 10.83 9.16 -40.18
N LEU A 55 11.47 8.45 -39.22
CA LEU A 55 10.82 7.39 -38.46
C LEU A 55 9.90 8.06 -37.44
N ALA A 56 8.64 8.24 -37.82
CA ALA A 56 7.65 8.88 -36.97
C ALA A 56 7.66 8.23 -35.58
N PRO A 57 7.89 8.98 -34.50
CA PRO A 57 7.59 8.49 -33.17
C PRO A 57 6.13 8.05 -33.19
N CYS A 58 5.82 6.89 -32.60
CA CYS A 58 4.43 6.61 -32.22
C CYS A 58 4.07 7.63 -31.15
N ASP A 59 3.67 8.83 -31.56
CA ASP A 59 3.21 9.88 -30.69
C ASP A 59 2.03 9.30 -29.94
N GLY A 60 2.20 9.19 -28.62
CA GLY A 60 1.13 8.76 -27.74
C GLY A 60 -0.13 9.60 -28.00
N PRO A 61 -1.31 9.10 -27.64
CA PRO A 61 -2.59 9.65 -28.07
C PRO A 61 -2.62 11.18 -27.92
N ALA A 62 -2.86 11.86 -29.04
CA ALA A 62 -2.81 13.31 -29.19
C ALA A 62 -3.55 14.05 -28.07
N ARG A 63 -3.15 15.30 -27.79
CA ARG A 63 -3.81 16.13 -26.76
C ARG A 63 -5.32 16.20 -27.04
N PRO A 64 -6.19 15.91 -26.05
CA PRO A 64 -7.64 16.11 -26.20
C PRO A 64 -7.96 17.55 -26.60
N THR A 65 -9.04 17.74 -27.36
CA THR A 65 -9.44 19.10 -27.71
C THR A 65 -9.83 19.89 -26.44
N PRO A 66 -9.65 21.21 -26.41
CA PRO A 66 -10.02 22.01 -25.24
C PRO A 66 -11.50 21.87 -24.85
N GLY A 67 -12.37 21.60 -25.84
CA GLY A 67 -13.80 21.33 -25.63
C GLY A 67 -14.05 20.04 -24.86
N GLU A 68 -13.45 18.94 -25.29
CA GLU A 68 -13.54 17.64 -24.62
C GLU A 68 -12.96 17.68 -23.20
N LEU A 69 -11.85 18.41 -23.00
CA LEU A 69 -11.23 18.54 -21.69
C LEU A 69 -12.15 19.29 -20.71
N ARG A 70 -12.78 20.38 -21.17
CA ARG A 70 -13.73 21.15 -20.35
C ARG A 70 -14.94 20.32 -19.95
N GLU A 71 -15.51 19.58 -20.90
CA GLU A 71 -16.65 18.69 -20.63
C GLU A 71 -16.29 17.58 -19.64
N ALA A 72 -15.12 16.95 -19.84
CA ALA A 72 -14.63 15.90 -18.95
C ALA A 72 -14.37 16.43 -17.54
N VAL A 73 -13.82 17.64 -17.39
CA VAL A 73 -13.59 18.27 -16.07
C VAL A 73 -14.92 18.61 -15.39
N ALA A 74 -15.88 19.21 -16.12
CA ALA A 74 -17.16 19.64 -15.55
C ALA A 74 -18.02 18.46 -15.04
N LYS A 75 -18.03 17.34 -15.78
CA LYS A 75 -18.85 16.18 -15.41
C LYS A 75 -18.21 15.26 -14.36
N SER A 76 -16.94 15.46 -14.03
CA SER A 76 -16.16 14.54 -13.16
C SER A 76 -15.95 15.09 -11.76
N VAL A 77 -15.85 14.18 -10.78
CA VAL A 77 -15.45 14.52 -9.41
C VAL A 77 -14.04 14.02 -9.06
N SER A 78 -13.35 13.38 -10.02
CA SER A 78 -11.99 12.88 -9.85
C SER A 78 -11.21 12.80 -11.17
N LEU A 79 -9.87 12.85 -11.07
CA LEU A 79 -8.95 12.66 -12.20
C LEU A 79 -9.17 11.32 -12.91
N ALA A 80 -9.40 10.25 -12.15
CA ALA A 80 -9.60 8.91 -12.71
C ALA A 80 -10.89 8.85 -13.54
N GLU A 81 -11.96 9.53 -13.09
CA GLU A 81 -13.21 9.62 -13.83
C GLU A 81 -13.08 10.49 -15.08
N ALA A 82 -12.38 11.61 -14.99
CA ALA A 82 -12.10 12.47 -16.14
C ALA A 82 -11.28 11.71 -17.20
N LEU A 83 -10.25 10.96 -16.80
CA LEU A 83 -9.47 10.12 -17.72
C LEU A 83 -10.30 8.99 -18.33
N ARG A 84 -11.18 8.34 -17.57
CA ARG A 84 -12.11 7.33 -18.12
C ARG A 84 -13.05 7.91 -19.18
N ARG A 85 -13.60 9.11 -18.94
CA ARG A 85 -14.46 9.79 -19.92
C ARG A 85 -13.71 10.17 -21.20
N LEU A 86 -12.43 10.52 -21.08
CA LEU A 86 -11.55 10.77 -22.21
C LEU A 86 -11.04 9.49 -22.90
N GLY A 87 -11.50 8.30 -22.49
CA GLY A 87 -11.05 7.01 -23.04
C GLY A 87 -9.58 6.70 -22.73
N ARG A 88 -9.00 7.31 -21.69
CA ARG A 88 -7.57 7.21 -21.36
C ARG A 88 -7.32 6.34 -20.14
N PRO A 89 -6.21 5.58 -20.14
CA PRO A 89 -5.82 4.78 -19.00
C PRO A 89 -5.45 5.68 -17.81
N ASP A 90 -5.87 5.26 -16.62
CA ASP A 90 -5.55 5.93 -15.37
C ASP A 90 -4.11 5.59 -14.94
N SER A 91 -3.13 6.29 -15.52
CA SER A 91 -1.70 6.10 -15.25
C SER A 91 -1.04 7.36 -14.71
N GLY A 92 0.09 7.23 -14.00
CA GLY A 92 0.84 8.38 -13.48
C GLY A 92 1.24 9.38 -14.57
N THR A 93 1.68 8.89 -15.74
CA THR A 93 2.02 9.70 -16.90
C THR A 93 0.81 10.45 -17.45
N GLN A 94 -0.34 9.79 -17.57
CA GLN A 94 -1.56 10.43 -18.07
C GLN A 94 -2.13 11.44 -17.08
N ARG A 95 -2.07 11.16 -15.76
CA ARG A 95 -2.45 12.13 -14.73
C ARG A 95 -1.56 13.37 -14.76
N ARG A 96 -0.26 13.22 -15.04
CA ARG A 96 0.67 14.36 -15.19
C ARG A 96 0.32 15.19 -16.44
N LYS A 97 0.12 14.55 -17.59
CA LYS A 97 -0.31 15.21 -18.83
C LYS A 97 -1.65 15.93 -18.67
N PHE A 98 -2.62 15.29 -18.01
CA PHE A 98 -3.92 15.89 -17.72
C PHE A 98 -3.80 17.17 -16.89
N ARG A 99 -2.98 17.17 -15.83
CA ARG A 99 -2.73 18.38 -15.03
C ARG A 99 -2.07 19.49 -15.85
N GLN A 100 -1.16 19.12 -16.75
CA GLN A 100 -0.55 20.07 -17.68
C GLN A 100 -1.59 20.69 -18.61
N TRP A 101 -2.44 19.90 -19.27
CA TRP A 101 -3.48 20.42 -20.16
C TRP A 101 -4.50 21.30 -19.43
N VAL A 102 -4.90 20.91 -18.22
CA VAL A 102 -5.80 21.70 -17.36
C VAL A 102 -5.19 23.06 -17.03
N ALA A 103 -3.89 23.11 -16.72
CA ALA A 103 -3.18 24.36 -16.45
C ALA A 103 -3.04 25.23 -17.71
N GLU A 104 -2.73 24.61 -18.86
CA GLU A 104 -2.62 25.30 -20.16
C GLU A 104 -3.96 25.89 -20.62
N ASP A 105 -5.09 25.21 -20.35
CA ASP A 105 -6.44 25.67 -20.71
C ASP A 105 -7.10 26.53 -19.61
N GLY A 106 -6.40 26.81 -18.51
CA GLY A 106 -6.92 27.64 -17.41
C GLY A 106 -8.13 27.04 -16.69
N LEU A 107 -8.30 25.72 -16.71
CA LEU A 107 -9.45 25.04 -16.10
C LEU A 107 -9.22 24.80 -14.61
N SER A 108 -10.26 25.05 -13.79
CA SER A 108 -10.21 24.72 -12.37
C SER A 108 -10.59 23.26 -12.13
N THR A 109 -9.81 22.57 -11.29
CA THR A 109 -10.10 21.22 -10.78
C THR A 109 -10.33 21.22 -9.26
N ALA A 110 -10.64 22.38 -8.67
CA ALA A 110 -10.85 22.53 -7.22
C ALA A 110 -12.00 21.65 -6.69
N HIS A 111 -12.99 21.32 -7.52
CA HIS A 111 -14.08 20.40 -7.17
C HIS A 111 -13.66 18.92 -7.12
N PHE A 112 -12.44 18.57 -7.53
CA PHE A 112 -11.95 17.20 -7.43
C PHE A 112 -11.55 16.87 -6.00
N LEU A 113 -12.45 16.20 -5.28
CA LEU A 113 -12.27 15.84 -3.86
C LEU A 113 -11.21 14.74 -3.63
N GLY A 114 -10.80 14.02 -4.68
CA GLY A 114 -9.78 12.97 -4.60
C GLY A 114 -10.10 11.92 -3.53
N GLN A 115 -9.16 11.64 -2.62
CA GLN A 115 -9.37 10.70 -1.50
C GLN A 115 -10.38 11.24 -0.46
N ALA A 116 -10.64 12.55 -0.43
CA ALA A 116 -11.58 13.16 0.49
C ALA A 116 -13.05 12.99 0.05
N HIS A 117 -13.35 12.45 -1.14
CA HIS A 117 -14.73 12.17 -1.57
C HIS A 117 -15.49 11.21 -0.61
N ARG A 118 -14.75 10.34 0.10
CA ARG A 118 -15.29 9.43 1.12
C ARG A 118 -15.15 9.96 2.55
N ARG A 119 -14.51 11.11 2.76
CA ARG A 119 -14.31 11.67 4.10
C ARG A 119 -15.67 12.04 4.69
N GLY A 120 -15.96 11.53 5.89
CA GLY A 120 -17.24 11.73 6.57
C GLY A 120 -18.39 10.84 6.08
N LYS A 121 -18.20 10.07 5.00
CA LYS A 121 -19.19 9.06 4.59
C LYS A 121 -18.95 7.75 5.35
N PRO A 122 -19.99 7.08 5.87
CA PRO A 122 -19.85 5.76 6.45
C PRO A 122 -19.17 4.80 5.47
N GLY A 123 -18.30 3.94 5.98
CA GLY A 123 -17.75 2.84 5.18
C GLY A 123 -18.88 1.94 4.66
N ALA A 124 -18.66 1.31 3.51
CA ALA A 124 -19.63 0.37 2.94
C ALA A 124 -19.84 -0.89 3.82
N THR A 125 -18.90 -1.16 4.73
CA THR A 125 -18.97 -2.29 5.65
C THR A 125 -19.36 -1.77 7.04
N PRO A 126 -20.45 -2.30 7.64
CA PRO A 126 -20.82 -1.98 9.01
C PRO A 126 -19.66 -2.25 9.98
N VAL A 127 -19.55 -1.41 11.00
CA VAL A 127 -18.55 -1.59 12.05
C VAL A 127 -19.00 -2.76 12.93
N ARG A 128 -18.18 -3.82 13.00
CA ARG A 128 -18.42 -4.95 13.91
C ARG A 128 -18.60 -4.47 15.34
N ARG A 129 -19.57 -5.02 16.04
CA ARG A 129 -19.88 -4.71 17.44
C ARG A 129 -18.84 -5.31 18.39
N ALA A 130 -18.68 -4.74 19.59
CA ALA A 130 -17.73 -5.31 20.58
C ALA A 130 -18.04 -6.76 20.92
N GLU A 131 -19.32 -7.10 21.01
CA GLU A 131 -19.82 -8.44 21.35
C GLU A 131 -19.45 -9.48 20.26
N GLU A 132 -19.31 -9.05 19.01
CA GLU A 132 -18.85 -9.91 17.91
C GLU A 132 -17.33 -10.10 17.88
N ILE A 133 -16.59 -9.18 18.51
CA ILE A 133 -15.12 -9.16 18.51
C ILE A 133 -14.57 -9.91 19.72
N LEU A 134 -15.17 -9.70 20.90
CA LEU A 134 -14.70 -10.25 22.17
C LEU A 134 -15.17 -11.68 22.39
N VAL A 135 -14.82 -12.56 21.46
CA VAL A 135 -15.23 -13.97 21.43
C VAL A 135 -14.02 -14.88 21.27
N LYS A 136 -14.15 -16.13 21.71
CA LYS A 136 -13.18 -17.17 21.35
C LYS A 136 -13.48 -17.66 19.93
N HIS A 137 -12.49 -17.66 19.06
CA HIS A 137 -12.66 -18.03 17.65
C HIS A 137 -11.77 -19.23 17.26
N GLY A 138 -12.00 -19.79 16.07
CA GLY A 138 -11.38 -21.05 15.60
C GLY A 138 -9.88 -20.98 15.28
N GLY A 139 -9.20 -19.87 15.56
CA GLY A 139 -7.77 -19.72 15.33
C GLY A 139 -7.35 -19.66 13.85
N GLU A 140 -8.24 -19.27 12.92
CA GLU A 140 -7.91 -19.15 11.50
C GLU A 140 -7.12 -17.86 11.21
N ARG A 141 -7.56 -16.76 11.82
CA ARG A 141 -6.93 -15.43 11.66
C ARG A 141 -6.97 -14.69 12.98
N ARG A 142 -5.82 -14.13 13.36
CA ARG A 142 -5.71 -13.30 14.57
C ARG A 142 -6.52 -12.01 14.40
N THR A 143 -7.33 -11.70 15.41
CA THR A 143 -8.01 -10.40 15.47
C THR A 143 -6.98 -9.27 15.55
N ARG A 144 -7.17 -8.23 14.73
CA ARG A 144 -6.27 -7.07 14.73
C ARG A 144 -6.34 -6.34 16.07
N THR A 145 -5.20 -6.00 16.65
CA THR A 145 -5.11 -5.31 17.95
C THR A 145 -5.94 -4.02 18.02
N LEU A 146 -6.03 -3.27 16.92
CA LEU A 146 -6.87 -2.07 16.83
C LEU A 146 -8.36 -2.37 17.09
N LEU A 147 -8.86 -3.51 16.60
CA LEU A 147 -10.25 -3.93 16.82
C LEU A 147 -10.47 -4.34 18.27
N LEU A 148 -9.54 -5.09 18.86
CA LEU A 148 -9.59 -5.49 20.27
C LEU A 148 -9.59 -4.27 21.19
N ARG A 149 -8.69 -3.30 20.97
CA ARG A 149 -8.67 -2.07 21.78
C ARG A 149 -9.98 -1.30 21.68
N ARG A 150 -10.51 -1.14 20.46
CA ARG A 150 -11.80 -0.47 20.26
C ARG A 150 -12.92 -1.20 21.02
N ALA A 151 -12.99 -2.52 20.90
CA ALA A 151 -14.01 -3.32 21.56
C ALA A 151 -13.89 -3.27 23.09
N LEU A 152 -12.66 -3.29 23.64
CA LEU A 152 -12.41 -3.10 25.07
C LEU A 152 -12.87 -1.73 25.55
N HIS A 153 -12.59 -0.67 24.79
CA HIS A 153 -13.07 0.68 25.13
C HIS A 153 -14.60 0.77 25.09
N GLU A 154 -15.22 0.16 24.07
CA GLU A 154 -16.67 0.12 23.87
C GLU A 154 -17.42 -0.58 25.03
N VAL A 155 -16.83 -1.62 25.64
CA VAL A 155 -17.38 -2.28 26.84
C VAL A 155 -16.93 -1.63 28.16
N GLY A 156 -16.33 -0.44 28.12
CA GLY A 156 -16.00 0.36 29.30
C GLY A 156 -14.72 -0.06 30.03
N VAL A 157 -13.78 -0.74 29.37
CA VAL A 157 -12.48 -1.05 29.98
C VAL A 157 -11.66 0.24 30.16
N PRO A 158 -11.21 0.56 31.38
CA PRO A 158 -10.35 1.72 31.60
C PRO A 158 -9.03 1.59 30.83
N GLU A 159 -8.57 2.69 30.22
CA GLU A 159 -7.30 2.72 29.49
C GLU A 159 -6.12 2.89 30.46
N VAL A 160 -5.97 1.92 31.37
CA VAL A 160 -4.88 1.87 32.36
C VAL A 160 -4.20 0.51 32.31
N CYS A 161 -2.91 0.49 32.64
CA CYS A 161 -2.16 -0.75 32.76
C CYS A 161 -2.68 -1.59 33.92
N ALA A 162 -3.09 -2.83 33.65
CA ALA A 162 -3.53 -3.77 34.67
C ALA A 162 -2.41 -4.22 35.64
N GLY A 163 -1.15 -4.00 35.28
CA GLY A 163 0.02 -4.36 36.11
C GLY A 163 0.47 -3.25 37.07
N CYS A 164 0.50 -2.00 36.62
CA CYS A 164 1.04 -0.88 37.41
C CYS A 164 0.13 0.35 37.49
N GLY A 165 -1.05 0.32 36.85
CA GLY A 165 -2.02 1.42 36.87
C GLY A 165 -1.68 2.63 35.99
N VAL A 166 -0.52 2.65 35.31
CA VAL A 166 -0.16 3.78 34.43
C VAL A 166 -1.20 3.94 33.31
N GLY A 167 -1.61 5.18 33.04
CA GLY A 167 -2.52 5.52 31.96
C GLY A 167 -1.86 5.53 30.57
N PRO A 168 -2.54 6.07 29.55
CA PRO A 168 -2.05 6.14 28.17
C PRO A 168 -1.11 7.33 27.94
N GLU A 169 -0.51 7.87 29.01
CA GLU A 169 0.45 8.97 28.95
C GLU A 169 1.72 8.60 29.72
N TRP A 170 2.87 8.89 29.13
CA TRP A 170 4.17 8.74 29.75
C TRP A 170 4.99 10.01 29.56
N ARG A 171 5.33 10.69 30.66
CA ARG A 171 6.10 11.95 30.66
C ARG A 171 5.49 13.04 29.75
N GLY A 172 4.17 13.23 29.81
CA GLY A 172 3.47 14.22 28.97
C GLY A 172 3.30 13.83 27.50
N LYS A 173 3.66 12.59 27.12
CA LYS A 173 3.54 12.09 25.74
C LYS A 173 2.58 10.90 25.68
N PRO A 174 1.76 10.78 24.62
CA PRO A 174 0.89 9.61 24.44
C PRO A 174 1.69 8.31 24.40
N MET A 175 1.24 7.32 25.17
CA MET A 175 1.76 5.97 25.23
C MET A 175 0.64 4.98 24.96
N THR A 176 0.88 4.11 24.00
CA THR A 176 -0.06 3.06 23.61
C THR A 176 0.04 1.90 24.61
N LEU A 177 -1.05 1.62 25.35
CA LEU A 177 -1.14 0.39 26.14
C LEU A 177 -1.36 -0.82 25.22
N GLU A 178 -0.60 -1.88 25.44
CA GLU A 178 -0.60 -3.10 24.65
C GLU A 178 -1.69 -4.06 25.14
N VAL A 179 -2.33 -4.77 24.21
CA VAL A 179 -3.32 -5.80 24.54
C VAL A 179 -2.57 -7.11 24.80
N ASP A 180 -2.72 -7.66 26.00
CA ASP A 180 -2.17 -8.95 26.42
C ASP A 180 -3.30 -9.95 26.66
N HIS A 181 -3.09 -11.18 26.18
CA HIS A 181 -3.94 -12.33 26.46
C HIS A 181 -3.39 -13.02 27.71
N VAL A 182 -4.15 -13.05 28.79
CA VAL A 182 -3.72 -13.57 30.11
C VAL A 182 -3.25 -15.02 30.01
N ASN A 183 -3.95 -15.85 29.23
CA ASN A 183 -3.58 -17.24 28.99
C ASN A 183 -2.55 -17.45 27.86
N GLY A 184 -2.18 -16.39 27.13
CA GLY A 184 -1.29 -16.45 25.95
C GLY A 184 -1.91 -17.08 24.69
N ASP A 185 -3.19 -17.45 24.73
CA ASP A 185 -3.97 -17.91 23.58
C ASP A 185 -4.56 -16.70 22.84
N TRP A 186 -3.98 -16.40 21.68
CA TRP A 186 -4.40 -15.28 20.85
C TRP A 186 -5.76 -15.49 20.16
N SER A 187 -6.30 -16.71 20.18
CA SER A 187 -7.63 -17.01 19.64
C SER A 187 -8.76 -16.79 20.64
N ASP A 188 -8.40 -16.56 21.91
CA ASP A 188 -9.34 -16.32 23.00
C ASP A 188 -9.45 -14.81 23.26
N ASP A 189 -10.19 -14.10 22.42
CA ASP A 189 -10.39 -12.65 22.52
C ASP A 189 -11.48 -12.26 23.51
N ARG A 190 -11.97 -13.19 24.34
CA ARG A 190 -12.99 -12.89 25.34
C ARG A 190 -12.49 -11.85 26.34
N ARG A 191 -13.40 -10.99 26.79
CA ARG A 191 -13.11 -9.84 27.65
C ARG A 191 -12.30 -10.23 28.90
N GLU A 192 -12.64 -11.35 29.52
CA GLU A 192 -12.00 -11.87 30.73
C GLU A 192 -10.55 -12.33 30.50
N ASN A 193 -10.18 -12.66 29.27
CA ASN A 193 -8.83 -13.08 28.91
C ASN A 193 -7.95 -11.92 28.43
N LEU A 194 -8.52 -10.75 28.18
CA LEU A 194 -7.79 -9.57 27.69
C LEU A 194 -7.49 -8.58 28.82
N ARG A 195 -6.28 -8.04 28.81
CA ARG A 195 -5.88 -6.90 29.65
C ARG A 195 -5.03 -5.90 28.87
N LEU A 196 -5.06 -4.65 29.30
CA LEU A 196 -4.17 -3.61 28.80
C LEU A 196 -2.93 -3.54 29.70
N LEU A 197 -1.74 -3.53 29.10
CA LEU A 197 -0.47 -3.40 29.81
C LEU A 197 0.38 -2.30 29.18
N CYS A 198 1.15 -1.56 29.98
CA CYS A 198 2.19 -0.72 29.42
C CYS A 198 3.35 -1.58 28.88
N PRO A 199 4.18 -1.06 27.95
CA PRO A 199 5.26 -1.84 27.34
C PRO A 199 6.22 -2.47 28.37
N ASN A 200 6.46 -1.78 29.49
CA ASN A 200 7.34 -2.29 30.55
C ASN A 200 6.71 -3.46 31.32
N CYS A 201 5.43 -3.35 31.68
CA CYS A 201 4.71 -4.44 32.36
C CYS A 201 4.46 -5.62 31.41
N HIS A 202 4.25 -5.35 30.12
CA HIS A 202 4.05 -6.40 29.14
C HIS A 202 5.35 -7.19 28.91
N ALA A 203 6.49 -6.52 28.84
CA ALA A 203 7.80 -7.15 28.64
C ALA A 203 8.17 -8.22 29.69
N VAL A 204 7.62 -8.12 30.90
CA VAL A 204 7.88 -9.06 32.00
C VAL A 204 6.82 -10.16 32.11
N THR A 205 5.79 -10.18 31.27
CA THR A 205 4.77 -11.22 31.33
C THR A 205 5.33 -12.57 30.90
N GLY A 206 4.72 -13.62 31.45
CA GLY A 206 4.99 -14.98 31.00
C GLY A 206 4.58 -15.22 29.54
N THR A 207 3.80 -14.35 28.92
CA THR A 207 3.25 -14.46 27.55
C THR A 207 3.99 -13.59 26.53
N TRP A 208 4.87 -12.69 26.99
CA TRP A 208 5.64 -11.76 26.16
C TRP A 208 6.45 -12.46 25.07
N CYS A 209 6.38 -11.94 23.84
CA CYS A 209 7.06 -12.48 22.66
C CYS A 209 6.81 -13.96 22.35
N ARG A 210 5.85 -14.63 23.01
CA ARG A 210 5.46 -16.00 22.67
C ARG A 210 4.48 -15.95 21.50
N GLY A 211 5.03 -15.79 20.30
CA GLY A 211 4.28 -16.01 19.07
C GLY A 211 3.78 -17.45 19.04
N GLY A 212 2.52 -17.67 19.38
CA GLY A 212 1.74 -18.87 19.10
C GLY A 212 2.32 -20.21 19.56
N ARG A 213 1.67 -20.78 20.60
CA ARG A 213 1.85 -22.10 21.25
C ARG A 213 2.83 -22.13 22.43
N PRO A 214 2.36 -22.53 23.63
CA PRO A 214 3.26 -23.08 24.64
C PRO A 214 3.78 -24.41 24.11
N ARG A 215 5.10 -24.55 23.94
CA ARG A 215 5.69 -25.90 23.99
C ARG A 215 5.52 -26.38 25.43
N GLY A 216 4.84 -27.52 25.58
CA GLY A 216 4.56 -28.15 26.87
C GLY A 216 5.80 -28.12 27.78
N GLY A 217 5.71 -27.34 28.83
CA GLY A 217 6.78 -27.13 29.79
C GLY A 217 6.14 -26.74 31.10
N VAL A 218 5.89 -27.75 31.93
CA VAL A 218 5.40 -27.59 33.31
C VAL A 218 6.32 -26.59 34.02
N ARG A 219 5.78 -25.44 34.44
CA ARG A 219 6.52 -24.52 35.30
C ARG A 219 6.65 -25.18 36.67
N ARG A 220 7.87 -25.53 37.05
CA ARG A 220 8.21 -25.93 38.42
C ARG A 220 8.01 -24.71 39.34
N PRO A 221 7.35 -24.84 40.50
CA PRO A 221 7.18 -23.71 41.42
C PRO A 221 8.54 -23.22 41.93
N PRO A 222 8.68 -21.92 42.27
CA PRO A 222 9.93 -21.39 42.82
C PRO A 222 10.26 -22.10 44.14
N PRO A 223 11.54 -22.37 44.44
CA PRO A 223 11.93 -22.92 45.74
C PRO A 223 11.49 -21.94 46.83
N GLY A 224 10.74 -22.46 47.82
CA GLY A 224 10.29 -21.69 48.97
C GLY A 224 11.49 -21.06 49.67
N ARG A 225 11.42 -19.75 49.92
CA ARG A 225 12.41 -19.06 50.74
C ARG A 225 12.25 -19.60 52.16
N GLY A 226 13.23 -20.37 52.62
CA GLY A 226 13.35 -20.73 54.02
C GLY A 226 13.44 -19.47 54.87
N ALA A 227 12.57 -19.36 55.87
CA ALA A 227 12.71 -18.36 56.92
C ALA A 227 14.02 -18.64 57.66
N GLY A 228 14.99 -17.74 57.53
CA GLY A 228 16.16 -17.70 58.40
C GLY A 228 15.79 -17.14 59.77
N PRO A 229 16.46 -17.53 60.85
CA PRO A 229 16.05 -17.18 62.20
C PRO A 229 16.28 -15.68 62.43
N VAL A 230 15.27 -15.06 63.05
CA VAL A 230 15.35 -13.71 63.61
C VAL A 230 16.40 -13.74 64.72
N LYS A 231 17.40 -12.84 64.62
CA LYS A 231 18.23 -12.45 65.77
C LYS A 231 17.65 -11.17 66.36
#